data_AF-A0A3D3E4A1-F1
#
_entry.id   AF-A0A3D3E4A1-F1
#
_cell.length_a   1.000
_cell.length_b   1.000
_cell.length_c   1.000
_cell.angle_alpha   90.00
_cell.angle_beta   90.00
_cell.angle_gamma   90.00
#
_symmetry.space_group_name_H-M   'P 1'
#
loop_
_entity.id
_entity.type
_entity.pdbx_description
1 polymer ?
#
loop_
_entity_poly.entity_id
_entity_poly.type
_entity_poly.pdbx_seq_one_letter_code
_entity_poly.pdbx_strand_id
1 'polypeptide(L)' 'VMMTNGPSATIGEILKIDLPKPRNRIELADDPRYNQYRQQVLSFLYEKQRKVEPLSNTHKLSKDKAKTA' A
#
# COMPACT_ATOMS: atom_id res chain seq x y z
N VAL A 1 9.13 -6.99 -2.18
CA VAL A 1 8.26 -7.01 -0.98
C VAL A 1 7.23 -5.91 -1.13
N MET A 2 5.96 -6.18 -0.84
CA MET A 2 4.84 -5.22 -0.87
C MET A 2 4.41 -4.93 0.58
N MET A 3 4.32 -3.65 0.95
CA MET A 3 4.12 -3.20 2.34
C MET A 3 2.73 -2.61 2.54
N THR A 4 2.21 -2.69 3.78
CA THR A 4 1.00 -1.96 4.19
C THR A 4 1.31 -0.48 4.43
N ASN A 5 0.27 0.37 4.47
CA ASN A 5 0.43 1.82 4.69
C ASN A 5 0.40 2.18 6.18
N GLY A 6 0.96 3.35 6.53
CA GLY A 6 0.84 3.96 7.86
C GLY A 6 2.09 3.81 8.76
N PRO A 7 2.11 4.46 9.94
CA PRO A 7 3.28 4.49 10.83
C PRO A 7 3.65 3.12 11.43
N SER A 8 2.70 2.18 11.49
CA SER A 8 2.90 0.80 11.92
C SER A 8 2.91 -0.17 10.72
N ALA A 9 3.44 0.26 9.57
CA ALA A 9 3.49 -0.54 8.36
C ALA A 9 4.21 -1.88 8.58
N THR A 10 3.65 -2.93 7.98
CA THR A 10 4.14 -4.30 8.02
C THR A 10 4.26 -4.87 6.62
N ILE A 11 4.86 -6.05 6.50
CA ILE A 11 4.90 -6.78 5.22
C ILE A 11 3.48 -7.27 4.91
N GLY A 12 2.91 -6.80 3.81
CA GLY A 12 1.61 -7.25 3.34
C GLY A 12 1.71 -8.52 2.50
N GLU A 13 2.66 -8.56 1.57
CA GLU A 13 2.87 -9.70 0.68
C GLU A 13 4.30 -9.71 0.12
N ILE A 14 4.80 -10.90 -0.23
CA ILE A 14 6.10 -11.08 -0.88
C ILE A 14 5.89 -11.55 -2.31
N LEU A 15 6.01 -10.61 -3.26
CA LEU A 15 6.08 -10.93 -4.68
C LEU A 15 7.52 -11.30 -5.07
N LYS A 16 7.73 -12.55 -5.52
CA LYS A 16 9.01 -13.01 -6.08
C LYS A 16 9.14 -12.58 -7.53
N ILE A 17 10.24 -11.90 -7.86
CA ILE A 17 10.54 -11.41 -9.22
C ILE A 17 11.71 -12.18 -9.79
N ASP A 18 11.45 -13.02 -10.79
CA ASP A 18 12.47 -13.78 -11.51
C ASP A 18 12.77 -13.16 -12.88
N LEU A 19 13.20 -11.89 -12.84
CA LEU A 19 13.66 -11.16 -14.02
C LEU A 19 15.18 -10.97 -13.91
N PRO A 20 15.96 -11.41 -14.92
CA PRO A 20 17.42 -11.27 -14.92
C PRO A 20 17.83 -9.79 -14.84
N LYS A 21 19.07 -9.55 -14.39
CA LYS A 21 19.68 -8.22 -14.36
C LYS A 21 20.91 -8.22 -15.29
N PRO A 22 21.22 -7.11 -15.98
CA PRO A 22 20.54 -5.81 -15.99
C PRO A 22 19.20 -5.83 -16.76
N ARG A 23 18.30 -4.88 -16.46
CA ARG A 23 16.96 -4.79 -17.07
C ARG A 23 16.86 -3.56 -17.97
N ASN A 24 16.46 -3.77 -19.22
CA ASN A 24 16.14 -2.69 -20.15
C ASN A 24 14.63 -2.44 -20.15
N ARG A 25 14.22 -1.19 -19.94
CA ARG A 25 12.80 -0.81 -19.88
C ARG A 25 12.07 -1.05 -21.20
N ILE A 26 12.71 -0.79 -22.34
CA ILE A 26 12.08 -0.92 -23.65
C ILE A 26 11.85 -2.40 -23.97
N GLU A 27 12.86 -3.24 -23.75
CA GLU A 27 12.77 -4.68 -23.98
C GLU A 27 11.72 -5.36 -23.08
N LEU A 28 11.57 -4.88 -21.84
CA LEU A 28 10.59 -5.43 -20.89
C LEU A 28 9.15 -4.96 -21.11
N ALA A 29 8.91 -3.94 -21.94
CA ALA A 29 7.56 -3.39 -22.14
C ALA A 29 6.58 -4.47 -22.65
N ASP A 30 7.07 -5.34 -23.55
CA ASP A 30 6.30 -6.41 -24.15
C ASP A 30 6.50 -7.78 -23.46
N ASP A 31 7.35 -7.88 -22.43
CA ASP A 31 7.56 -9.14 -21.69
C ASP A 31 6.30 -9.50 -20.86
N PRO A 32 5.65 -10.65 -21.13
CA PRO A 32 4.43 -11.04 -20.42
C PRO A 32 4.62 -11.23 -18.91
N ARG A 33 5.78 -11.71 -18.47
CA ARG A 33 6.08 -11.91 -17.03
C ARG A 33 6.23 -10.57 -16.33
N TYR A 34 6.93 -9.62 -16.97
CA TYR A 34 7.01 -8.25 -16.44
C TYR A 34 5.61 -7.64 -16.29
N ASN A 35 4.77 -7.78 -17.30
CA ASN A 35 3.40 -7.27 -17.28
C ASN A 35 2.55 -7.95 -16.20
N GLN A 36 2.69 -9.26 -15.99
CA GLN A 36 2.02 -9.98 -14.89
C GLN A 36 2.45 -9.46 -13.51
N TYR A 37 3.75 -9.29 -13.27
CA TYR A 37 4.24 -8.73 -12.01
C TYR A 37 3.73 -7.30 -11.79
N ARG A 38 3.74 -6.48 -12.84
CA ARG A 38 3.22 -5.12 -12.81
C ARG A 38 1.74 -5.11 -12.41
N GLN A 39 0.91 -5.98 -13.00
CA GLN A 39 -0.50 -6.07 -12.65
C GLN A 39 -0.71 -6.47 -11.19
N GLN A 40 0.04 -7.45 -10.68
CA GLN A 40 -0.06 -7.86 -9.27
C GLN A 40 0.26 -6.71 -8.30
N VAL A 41 1.32 -5.94 -8.58
CA VAL A 41 1.66 -4.76 -7.78
C VAL A 41 0.53 -3.73 -7.82
N LEU A 42 -0.01 -3.43 -9.00
CA LEU A 42 -1.09 -2.46 -9.14
C LEU A 42 -2.35 -2.90 -8.40
N SER A 43 -2.76 -4.16 -8.54
CA SER A 43 -3.91 -4.72 -7.82
C SER A 43 -3.73 -4.60 -6.31
N PHE A 44 -2.55 -4.98 -5.78
CA PHE A 44 -2.24 -4.84 -4.36
C PHE A 44 -2.39 -3.39 -3.88
N LEU A 45 -1.86 -2.42 -4.64
CA LEU A 45 -1.95 -1.00 -4.28
C LEU A 45 -3.40 -0.50 -4.28
N TYR A 46 -4.20 -0.84 -5.29
CA TYR A 46 -5.60 -0.42 -5.37
C TYR A 46 -6.47 -1.01 -4.27
N GLU A 47 -6.28 -2.29 -3.93
CA GLU A 47 -7.03 -2.95 -2.87
C GLU A 47 -6.73 -2.35 -1.48
N LYS A 48 -5.48 -1.98 -1.22
CA LYS A 48 -5.06 -1.45 0.09
C LYS A 48 -5.32 0.04 0.25
N GLN A 49 -5.31 0.83 -0.83
CA GLN A 49 -5.70 2.24 -0.78
C GLN A 49 -7.17 2.42 -0.36
N ARG A 50 -8.07 1.50 -0.73
CA ARG A 50 -9.49 1.55 -0.31
C ARG A 50 -9.72 1.33 1.19
N LYS A 51 -8.75 0.76 1.91
CA LYS A 51 -8.89 0.41 3.34
C LYS A 51 -8.32 1.46 4.29
N VAL A 52 -7.84 2.59 3.77
CA VAL A 52 -7.32 3.70 4.58
C VAL A 52 -8.46 4.69 4.89
N GLU A 53 -9.50 4.21 5.57
CA GLU A 53 -10.44 5.08 6.26
C GLU A 53 -9.73 5.64 7.52
N PRO A 54 -9.69 6.96 7.73
CA PRO A 54 -9.04 7.54 8.89
C PRO A 54 -9.78 7.12 10.17
N LEU A 55 -9.02 6.77 11.22
CA LEU A 55 -9.51 6.53 12.57
C LEU A 55 -10.43 7.70 12.99
N SER A 56 -11.74 7.46 13.02
CA SER A 56 -12.69 8.45 13.50
C SER A 56 -12.63 8.57 15.02
N ASN A 57 -12.70 9.82 15.49
CA ASN A 57 -13.05 10.27 16.85
C ASN A 57 -12.00 10.17 17.97
N THR A 58 -11.10 11.16 18.06
CA THR A 58 -10.47 11.57 19.35
C THR A 58 -10.79 13.02 19.76
N HIS A 59 -11.64 13.73 19.02
CA HIS A 59 -12.07 15.08 19.43
C HIS A 59 -13.26 15.14 20.42
N LYS A 60 -13.70 14.00 20.98
CA LYS A 60 -14.76 13.92 22.01
C LYS A 60 -14.26 13.81 23.45
N LEU A 61 -13.01 14.19 23.77
CA LEU A 61 -12.54 14.22 25.18
C LEU A 61 -12.29 15.63 25.75
N SER A 62 -12.40 16.72 24.97
CA SER A 62 -12.15 18.08 25.49
C SER A 62 -13.40 18.92 25.74
N LYS A 63 -14.60 18.50 25.31
CA LYS A 63 -15.82 19.33 25.44
C LYS A 63 -16.63 19.11 26.72
N ASP A 64 -16.45 18.00 27.44
CA ASP A 64 -17.16 17.75 28.71
C ASP A 64 -16.48 18.36 29.94
N LYS A 65 -15.19 18.75 29.85
CA LYS A 65 -14.50 19.47 30.94
C LYS A 65 -14.80 20.97 31.00
N ALA A 66 -15.48 21.54 30.00
CA ALA A 66 -15.78 22.97 29.94
C ALA A 66 -17.20 23.32 30.44
N LYS A 67 -17.94 22.36 31.01
CA LYS A 67 -19.33 22.55 31.49
C LYS A 67 -19.47 22.42 33.02
N THR A 68 -18.37 22.44 33.76
CA THR A 68 -18.32 22.32 35.23
C THR A 68 -17.41 23.36 35.92
N ALA A 69 -17.12 24.48 35.26
CA ALA A 69 -16.50 25.65 35.89
C ALA A 69 -17.42 26.86 35.75
#